data_AF-A0A925F677-F1
#
_entry.id   AF-A0A925F677-F1
#
_cell.length_a   1.000
_cell.length_b   1.000
_cell.length_c   1.000
_cell.angle_alpha   90.00
_cell.angle_beta   90.00
_cell.angle_gamma   90.00
#
_symmetry.space_group_name_H-M   'P 1'
#
loop_
_entity.id
_entity.type
_entity.pdbx_description
1 polymer ?
#
loop_
_entity_poly.entity_id
_entity_poly.type
_entity_poly.pdbx_seq_one_letter_code
_entity_poly.pdbx_strand_id
1 'polypeptide(L)'
;MRSASWLALGWLGMNALVSCHSLRGPETLESGFYRVRRAASLGLPAKPLYVVDARDTLHLVVPATGQRRALPSADFTRLTFYRKEFDVDIFTIPFKIRSAREGVPAQLNSNFNAALYLGRRIDFFHIDQRAILPTLTQRVVRSRGFGYGIFLGMGSTPINEYVTGGNTLIQYDGLVLNAGMAAIYDARIFNVGLAAGFDHLVDGNRVNWIYQQRPWFGVLFGLNLN
;
A
#
# COMPACT_ATOMS: atom_id res chain seq x y z
N MET A 1 -2.71 -25.39 -60.76
CA MET A 1 -1.25 -25.22 -60.60
C MET A 1 -0.91 -23.74 -60.65
N ARG A 2 -0.60 -23.14 -59.49
CA ARG A 2 0.35 -22.03 -59.28
C ARG A 2 0.29 -21.68 -57.79
N SER A 3 1.35 -22.10 -57.09
CA SER A 3 1.61 -21.79 -55.69
C SER A 3 1.99 -20.32 -55.54
N ALA A 4 1.51 -19.68 -54.49
CA ALA A 4 2.06 -18.44 -53.98
C ALA A 4 2.34 -18.64 -52.49
N SER A 5 3.63 -18.75 -52.20
CA SER A 5 4.22 -18.91 -50.89
C SER A 5 4.10 -17.60 -50.10
N TRP A 6 3.54 -17.67 -48.89
CA TRP A 6 3.70 -16.63 -47.87
C TRP A 6 4.31 -17.28 -46.63
N LEU A 7 5.64 -17.17 -46.55
CA LEU A 7 6.44 -17.39 -45.36
C LEU A 7 6.79 -16.02 -44.76
N ALA A 8 6.96 -16.02 -43.44
CA ALA A 8 7.62 -15.01 -42.61
C ALA A 8 6.77 -13.81 -42.13
N LEU A 9 6.17 -13.96 -40.94
CA LEU A 9 5.89 -12.92 -39.94
C LEU A 9 5.29 -13.64 -38.72
N GLY A 10 5.75 -13.55 -37.48
CA GLY A 10 6.91 -12.90 -36.90
C GLY A 10 7.19 -13.60 -35.56
N TRP A 11 8.44 -14.00 -35.35
CA TRP A 11 8.96 -14.38 -34.04
C TRP A 11 9.30 -13.09 -33.29
N LEU A 12 8.33 -12.51 -32.61
CA LEU A 12 8.53 -11.41 -31.67
C LEU A 12 8.67 -11.99 -30.26
N GLY A 13 9.84 -11.75 -29.69
CA GLY A 13 10.38 -12.40 -28.50
C GLY A 13 9.45 -12.39 -27.29
N MET A 14 9.17 -13.59 -26.79
CA MET A 14 8.81 -13.81 -25.38
C MET A 14 10.09 -13.72 -24.52
N ASN A 15 10.57 -12.50 -24.31
CA ASN A 15 11.48 -12.17 -23.19
C ASN A 15 10.71 -11.24 -22.25
N ALA A 16 9.77 -11.81 -21.50
CA ALA A 16 9.11 -11.06 -20.44
C ALA A 16 8.98 -11.96 -19.20
N LEU A 17 9.42 -11.38 -18.08
CA LEU A 17 9.13 -11.80 -16.70
C LEU A 17 10.03 -12.89 -16.10
N VAL A 18 11.33 -12.59 -16.03
CA VAL A 18 12.11 -13.01 -14.86
C VAL A 18 12.30 -11.79 -13.96
N SER A 19 11.22 -11.35 -13.30
CA SER A 19 11.36 -10.49 -12.12
C SER A 19 11.78 -11.38 -10.96
N CYS A 20 13.06 -11.67 -10.86
CA CYS A 20 13.61 -12.26 -9.64
C CYS A 20 13.68 -11.16 -8.58
N HIS A 21 12.52 -10.76 -8.06
CA HIS A 21 12.47 -9.94 -6.86
C HIS A 21 12.84 -10.86 -5.70
N SER A 22 14.11 -10.82 -5.29
CA SER A 22 14.61 -11.67 -4.22
C SER A 22 13.79 -11.40 -2.96
N LEU A 23 13.09 -12.42 -2.48
CA LEU A 23 12.36 -12.45 -1.20
C LEU A 23 13.25 -12.21 0.06
N ARG A 24 14.52 -11.86 -0.13
CA ARG A 24 15.44 -11.49 0.94
C ARG A 24 15.18 -10.03 1.29
N GLY A 25 14.63 -9.80 2.48
CA GLY A 25 14.54 -8.46 3.04
C GLY A 25 15.92 -7.79 3.07
N PRO A 26 15.97 -6.45 3.04
CA PRO A 26 17.22 -5.73 2.92
C PRO A 26 18.15 -6.08 4.09
N GLU A 27 19.40 -6.42 3.79
CA GLU A 27 20.44 -6.67 4.80
C GLU A 27 20.94 -5.37 5.43
N THR A 28 20.60 -4.23 4.82
CA THR A 28 21.02 -2.88 5.21
C THR A 28 19.83 -1.95 5.31
N LEU A 29 19.87 -1.03 6.27
CA LEU A 29 18.98 0.12 6.29
C LEU A 29 19.36 1.04 5.12
N GLU A 30 18.38 1.57 4.41
CA GLU A 30 18.61 2.58 3.38
C GLU A 30 19.22 3.84 4.02
N SER A 31 20.12 4.52 3.30
CA SER A 31 20.68 5.78 3.80
C SER A 31 19.63 6.89 3.71
N GLY A 32 19.39 7.61 4.80
CA GLY A 32 18.32 8.61 4.81
C GLY A 32 18.04 9.21 6.17
N PHE A 33 16.98 10.02 6.25
CA PHE A 33 16.54 10.65 7.50
C PHE A 33 15.62 9.74 8.30
N TYR A 34 16.03 9.42 9.53
CA TYR A 34 15.28 8.59 10.47
C TYR A 34 15.13 9.28 11.81
N ARG A 35 14.12 8.87 12.57
CA ARG A 35 13.99 9.19 13.99
C ARG A 35 14.16 7.91 14.81
N VAL A 36 14.66 8.04 16.03
CA VAL A 36 14.90 6.90 16.92
C VAL A 36 13.90 6.91 18.08
N ARG A 37 13.18 5.80 18.30
CA ARG A 37 12.16 5.70 19.37
C ARG A 37 12.75 5.27 20.72
N ARG A 38 13.80 4.44 20.73
CA ARG A 38 14.51 3.99 21.94
C ARG A 38 15.91 4.61 22.01
N ALA A 39 15.93 5.93 22.20
CA ALA A 39 17.12 6.77 22.13
C ALA A 39 17.74 7.11 23.50
N ALA A 40 16.94 7.07 24.58
CA ALA A 40 17.32 7.62 25.87
C ALA A 40 18.48 6.87 26.53
N SER A 41 18.50 5.53 26.46
CA SER A 41 19.60 4.71 27.00
C SER A 41 20.92 4.88 26.26
N LEU A 42 20.88 5.41 25.03
CA LEU A 42 22.05 5.66 24.20
C LEU A 42 22.39 7.15 24.12
N GLY A 43 21.63 8.05 24.73
CA GLY A 43 21.87 9.49 24.65
C GLY A 43 21.70 10.07 23.23
N LEU A 44 20.83 9.48 22.41
CA LEU A 44 20.55 9.99 21.06
C LEU A 44 19.46 11.09 21.11
N PRO A 45 19.54 12.12 20.26
CA PRO A 45 18.53 13.17 20.22
C PRO A 45 17.20 12.65 19.66
N ALA A 46 16.09 13.24 20.10
CA ALA A 46 14.75 12.94 19.56
C ALA A 46 14.50 13.53 18.15
N LYS A 47 15.44 14.32 17.63
CA LYS A 47 15.38 14.96 16.30
C LYS A 47 15.74 13.96 15.19
N PRO A 48 15.37 14.24 13.93
CA PRO A 48 15.80 13.43 12.79
C PRO A 48 17.33 13.36 12.70
N LEU A 49 17.82 12.15 12.39
CA LEU A 49 19.22 11.82 12.17
C LEU A 49 19.36 11.32 10.73
N TYR A 50 20.41 11.73 10.04
CA TYR A 50 20.79 11.08 8.80
C TYR A 50 21.57 9.81 9.13
N VAL A 51 21.10 8.66 8.68
CA VAL A 51 21.70 7.35 8.95
C VAL A 51 22.39 6.87 7.69
N VAL A 52 23.63 6.43 7.84
CA VAL A 52 24.39 5.70 6.81
C VAL A 52 24.75 4.34 7.37
N ASP A 53 24.35 3.29 6.67
CA ASP A 53 24.56 1.92 7.08
C ASP A 53 25.81 1.32 6.38
N ALA A 54 26.88 1.12 7.15
CA ALA A 54 28.14 0.55 6.69
C ALA A 54 28.25 -0.97 7.01
N ARG A 55 27.13 -1.67 7.16
CA ARG A 55 27.00 -3.11 7.54
C ARG A 55 27.41 -3.44 8.98
N ASP A 56 28.64 -3.13 9.36
CA ASP A 56 29.17 -3.39 10.71
C ASP A 56 28.89 -2.23 11.68
N THR A 57 28.67 -1.04 11.12
CA THR A 57 28.56 0.21 11.85
C THR A 57 27.40 1.02 11.29
N LEU A 58 26.63 1.66 12.17
CA LEU A 58 25.68 2.70 11.79
C LEU A 58 26.28 4.06 12.07
N HIS A 59 26.46 4.86 11.03
CA HIS A 59 26.86 6.26 11.18
C HIS A 59 25.62 7.12 11.29
N LEU A 60 25.45 7.77 12.43
CA LEU A 60 24.41 8.73 12.70
C LEU A 60 24.97 10.14 12.58
N VAL A 61 24.33 10.98 11.76
CA VAL A 61 24.69 12.39 11.60
C VAL A 61 23.54 13.25 12.08
N VAL A 62 23.82 14.15 13.03
CA VAL A 62 22.86 15.16 13.49
C VAL A 62 22.87 16.31 12.48
N PRO A 63 21.80 16.53 11.68
CA PRO A 63 21.86 17.49 10.58
C PRO A 63 22.11 18.93 11.04
N ALA A 64 21.59 19.30 12.21
CA ALA A 64 21.70 20.65 12.74
C ALA A 64 23.11 21.03 13.21
N THR A 65 23.91 20.05 13.66
CA THR A 65 25.23 20.31 14.26
C THR A 65 26.37 19.68 13.46
N GLY A 66 26.06 18.83 12.47
CA GLY A 66 27.04 18.01 11.76
C GLY A 66 27.69 16.93 12.65
N GLN A 67 27.30 16.81 13.91
CA GLN A 67 27.88 15.85 14.84
C GLN A 67 27.64 14.43 14.33
N ARG A 68 28.72 13.65 14.26
CA ARG A 68 28.69 12.26 13.82
C ARG A 68 28.86 11.33 15.01
N ARG A 69 28.15 10.23 14.98
CA ARG A 69 28.29 9.15 15.95
C ARG A 69 28.25 7.81 15.24
N ALA A 70 29.28 7.00 15.46
CA ALA A 70 29.27 5.61 15.05
C ALA A 70 28.61 4.78 16.15
N LEU A 71 27.71 3.88 15.75
CA LEU A 71 27.15 2.87 16.64
C LEU A 71 27.64 1.50 16.19
N PRO A 72 28.28 0.73 17.09
CA PRO A 72 28.72 -0.62 16.78
C PRO A 72 27.54 -1.58 16.67
N SER A 73 27.74 -2.70 15.99
CA SER A 73 26.74 -3.74 15.77
C SER A 73 26.07 -4.28 17.05
N ALA A 74 26.79 -4.28 18.17
CA ALA A 74 26.27 -4.70 19.48
C ALA A 74 25.09 -3.86 20.01
N ASP A 75 24.89 -2.64 19.49
CA ASP A 75 23.81 -1.75 19.89
C ASP A 75 22.61 -1.76 18.95
N PHE A 76 22.69 -2.45 17.80
CA PHE A 76 21.66 -2.43 16.76
C PHE A 76 20.30 -2.93 17.26
N THR A 77 20.31 -4.02 18.04
CA THR A 77 19.10 -4.67 18.58
C THR A 77 18.35 -3.80 19.59
N ARG A 78 18.99 -2.76 20.12
CA ARG A 78 18.39 -1.83 21.08
C ARG A 78 17.64 -0.70 20.39
N LEU A 79 17.77 -0.58 19.06
CA LEU A 79 17.28 0.54 18.29
C LEU A 79 16.03 0.19 17.48
N THR A 80 15.14 1.16 17.42
CA THR A 80 14.02 1.16 16.49
C THR A 80 14.03 2.50 15.79
N PHE A 81 14.31 2.46 14.49
CA PHE A 81 14.24 3.61 13.62
C PHE A 81 12.82 3.74 13.07
N TYR A 82 12.39 4.95 12.80
CA TYR A 82 11.18 5.17 12.02
C TYR A 82 11.32 6.34 11.07
N ARG A 83 10.64 6.24 9.94
CA ARG A 83 10.60 7.24 8.86
C ARG A 83 9.15 7.61 8.59
N LYS A 84 8.90 8.89 8.26
CA LYS A 84 7.57 9.38 7.90
C LYS A 84 7.64 9.95 6.49
N GLU A 85 6.78 9.47 5.61
CA GLU A 85 6.80 9.83 4.19
C GLU A 85 5.40 10.25 3.74
N PHE A 86 5.36 11.06 2.68
CA PHE A 86 4.14 11.28 1.93
C PHE A 86 4.04 10.15 0.89
N ASP A 87 2.84 9.63 0.71
CA ASP A 87 2.62 8.39 -0.03
C ASP A 87 1.50 8.56 -1.03
N VAL A 88 1.74 8.11 -2.26
CA VAL A 88 0.80 8.19 -3.39
C VAL A 88 0.77 6.83 -4.06
N ASP A 89 -0.38 6.17 -3.96
CA ASP A 89 -0.56 4.80 -4.45
C ASP A 89 -1.82 4.69 -5.31
N ILE A 90 -1.88 3.64 -6.12
CA ILE A 90 -3.11 3.21 -6.78
C ILE A 90 -3.51 1.87 -6.17
N PHE A 91 -4.75 1.77 -5.70
CA PHE A 91 -5.28 0.53 -5.15
C PHE A 91 -6.65 0.16 -5.72
N THR A 92 -6.97 -1.12 -5.58
CA THR A 92 -8.31 -1.67 -5.79
C THR A 92 -8.96 -1.96 -4.43
N ILE A 93 -10.27 -2.11 -4.42
CA ILE A 93 -11.16 -2.33 -3.28
C ILE A 93 -12.10 -3.47 -3.71
N PRO A 94 -11.56 -4.69 -3.87
CA PRO A 94 -12.30 -5.82 -4.42
C PRO A 94 -13.45 -6.28 -3.52
N PHE A 95 -13.50 -5.82 -2.27
CA PHE A 95 -14.59 -6.11 -1.36
C PHE A 95 -15.11 -4.82 -0.76
N LYS A 96 -16.35 -4.47 -1.09
CA LYS A 96 -17.11 -3.37 -0.47
C LYS A 96 -18.35 -3.92 0.20
N ILE A 97 -18.54 -3.66 1.48
CA ILE A 97 -19.77 -3.93 2.20
C ILE A 97 -20.61 -2.65 2.31
N ARG A 98 -21.86 -2.75 1.87
CA ARG A 98 -22.89 -1.72 2.02
C ARG A 98 -23.95 -2.20 3.01
N SER A 99 -24.33 -1.34 3.94
CA SER A 99 -25.35 -1.68 4.95
C SER A 99 -26.72 -1.92 4.32
N ALA A 100 -27.58 -2.68 5.00
CA ALA A 100 -28.96 -2.90 4.55
C ALA A 100 -29.74 -1.58 4.45
N ARG A 101 -30.59 -1.45 3.41
CA ARG A 101 -31.38 -0.24 3.10
C ARG A 101 -32.67 -0.63 2.40
N GLU A 102 -33.79 -0.01 2.79
CA GLU A 102 -35.06 -0.07 2.04
C GLU A 102 -35.51 -1.50 1.67
N GLY A 103 -35.38 -2.44 2.62
CA GLY A 103 -35.73 -3.85 2.39
C GLY A 103 -34.66 -4.67 1.65
N VAL A 104 -33.61 -4.02 1.14
CA VAL A 104 -32.43 -4.69 0.57
C VAL A 104 -31.46 -5.07 1.69
N PRO A 105 -31.05 -6.35 1.80
CA PRO A 105 -30.08 -6.79 2.81
C PRO A 105 -28.70 -6.16 2.58
N ALA A 106 -27.82 -6.28 3.56
CA ALA A 106 -26.43 -5.84 3.39
C ALA A 106 -25.78 -6.54 2.19
N GLN A 107 -25.05 -5.78 1.37
CA GLN A 107 -24.45 -6.28 0.14
C GLN A 107 -22.93 -6.29 0.25
N LEU A 108 -22.32 -7.42 -0.12
CA LEU A 108 -20.90 -7.52 -0.39
C LEU A 108 -20.69 -7.47 -1.90
N ASN A 109 -20.04 -6.42 -2.38
CA ASN A 109 -19.79 -6.17 -3.79
C ASN A 109 -18.31 -6.38 -4.13
N SER A 110 -18.07 -7.04 -5.27
CA SER A 110 -16.74 -7.26 -5.86
C SER A 110 -16.69 -6.76 -7.31
N ASN A 111 -17.29 -5.59 -7.54
CA ASN A 111 -17.32 -4.93 -8.84
C ASN A 111 -15.97 -4.26 -9.15
N PHE A 112 -15.79 -3.83 -10.40
CA PHE A 112 -14.62 -3.07 -10.81
C PHE A 112 -14.45 -1.83 -9.92
N ASN A 113 -13.22 -1.57 -9.49
CA ASN A 113 -12.89 -0.31 -8.85
C ASN A 113 -11.38 -0.01 -8.97
N ALA A 114 -11.06 1.26 -9.05
CA ALA A 114 -9.70 1.77 -8.97
C ALA A 114 -9.73 3.11 -8.24
N ALA A 115 -8.77 3.33 -7.34
CA ALA A 115 -8.69 4.57 -6.59
C ALA A 115 -7.25 5.04 -6.47
N LEU A 116 -7.08 6.36 -6.58
CA LEU A 116 -5.86 7.08 -6.26
C LEU A 116 -5.88 7.42 -4.77
N TYR A 117 -4.80 7.07 -4.09
CA TYR A 117 -4.56 7.31 -2.68
C TYR A 117 -3.58 8.44 -2.46
N LEU A 118 -3.86 9.27 -1.46
CA LEU A 118 -2.97 10.33 -1.00
C LEU A 118 -2.91 10.29 0.53
N GLY A 119 -1.73 10.04 1.09
CA GLY A 119 -1.62 9.82 2.52
C GLY A 119 -0.25 10.05 3.11
N ARG A 120 -0.13 9.65 4.38
CA ARG A 120 1.12 9.61 5.12
C ARG A 120 1.43 8.16 5.46
N ARG A 121 2.69 7.78 5.27
CA ARG A 121 3.23 6.48 5.68
C ARG A 121 4.20 6.63 6.83
N ILE A 122 4.15 5.69 7.76
CA ILE A 122 5.08 5.57 8.89
C ILE A 122 5.70 4.19 8.81
N ASP A 123 7.00 4.15 8.53
CA ASP A 123 7.77 2.92 8.44
C ASP A 123 8.61 2.74 9.69
N PHE A 124 8.50 1.58 10.33
CA PHE A 124 9.30 1.19 11.49
C PHE A 124 10.35 0.17 11.06
N PHE A 125 11.60 0.43 11.40
CA PHE A 125 12.73 -0.45 11.10
C PHE A 125 13.34 -0.96 12.39
N HIS A 126 13.37 -2.28 12.52
CA HIS A 126 14.04 -2.98 13.60
C HIS A 126 15.21 -3.78 13.02
N ILE A 127 16.38 -3.64 13.63
CA ILE A 127 17.59 -4.32 13.19
C ILE A 127 17.83 -5.48 14.14
N ASP A 128 17.63 -6.69 13.64
CA ASP A 128 17.86 -7.94 14.36
C ASP A 128 19.20 -8.55 13.95
N GLN A 129 19.78 -9.37 14.84
CA GLN A 129 20.93 -10.22 14.55
C GLN A 129 20.52 -11.68 14.74
N ARG A 130 20.75 -12.51 13.71
CA ARG A 130 20.44 -13.94 13.74
C ARG A 130 21.73 -14.74 13.63
N ALA A 131 22.02 -15.59 14.61
CA ALA A 131 23.13 -16.53 14.51
C ALA A 131 22.82 -17.56 13.40
N ILE A 132 23.72 -17.68 12.42
CA ILE A 132 23.73 -18.74 11.42
C ILE A 132 24.62 -19.90 11.91
N LEU A 133 25.76 -19.56 12.52
CA LEU A 133 26.67 -20.49 13.20
C LEU A 133 27.03 -19.92 14.58
N PRO A 134 27.61 -20.70 15.50
CA PRO A 134 28.04 -20.20 16.82
C PRO A 134 28.96 -18.98 16.76
N THR A 135 29.71 -18.80 15.67
CA THR A 135 30.62 -17.67 15.44
C THR A 135 30.15 -16.70 14.35
N LEU A 136 29.07 -17.02 13.64
CA LEU A 136 28.59 -16.23 12.50
C LEU A 136 27.18 -15.72 12.74
N THR A 137 27.03 -14.41 12.81
CA THR A 137 25.73 -13.75 12.88
C THR A 137 25.44 -13.00 11.58
N GLN A 138 24.19 -13.02 11.14
CA GLN A 138 23.70 -12.24 10.02
C GLN A 138 22.71 -11.19 10.51
N ARG A 139 22.85 -9.99 9.98
CA ARG A 139 21.93 -8.89 10.26
C ARG A 139 20.68 -9.01 9.41
N VAL A 140 19.52 -8.76 10.01
CA VAL A 140 18.24 -8.75 9.33
C VAL A 140 17.52 -7.46 9.67
N VAL A 141 17.25 -6.62 8.67
CA VAL A 141 16.42 -5.43 8.85
C VAL A 141 14.97 -5.82 8.59
N ARG A 142 14.12 -5.66 9.60
CA ARG A 142 12.68 -5.86 9.51
C ARG A 142 11.99 -4.50 9.43
N SER A 143 11.30 -4.26 8.31
CA SER A 143 10.42 -3.11 8.15
C SER A 143 8.96 -3.50 8.41
N ARG A 144 8.18 -2.56 8.95
CA ARG A 144 6.72 -2.60 9.00
C ARG A 144 6.18 -1.20 8.71
N GLY A 145 5.35 -1.08 7.68
CA GLY A 145 4.74 0.19 7.27
C GLY A 145 3.28 0.29 7.70
N PHE A 146 2.89 1.48 8.14
CA PHE A 146 1.49 1.86 8.36
C PHE A 146 1.18 3.15 7.62
N GLY A 147 0.21 3.10 6.71
CA GLY A 147 -0.29 4.24 5.94
C GLY A 147 -1.68 4.66 6.40
N TYR A 148 -1.96 5.95 6.36
CA TYR A 148 -3.32 6.48 6.45
C TYR A 148 -3.50 7.71 5.55
N GLY A 149 -4.67 7.86 4.95
CA GLY A 149 -4.89 8.92 3.98
C GLY A 149 -6.31 8.96 3.44
N ILE A 150 -6.48 9.78 2.42
CA ILE A 150 -7.72 9.92 1.66
C ILE A 150 -7.57 9.24 0.30
N PHE A 151 -8.69 8.91 -0.33
CA PHE A 151 -8.69 8.40 -1.69
C PHE A 151 -9.82 8.98 -2.52
N LEU A 152 -9.60 9.01 -3.83
CA LEU A 152 -10.57 9.34 -4.86
C LEU A 152 -10.47 8.28 -5.95
N GLY A 153 -11.60 7.75 -6.39
CA GLY A 153 -11.62 6.66 -7.34
C GLY A 153 -12.90 6.56 -8.13
N MET A 154 -12.93 5.53 -8.96
CA MET A 154 -14.08 5.15 -9.77
C MET A 154 -14.34 3.66 -9.62
N GLY A 155 -15.54 3.23 -9.97
CA GLY A 155 -15.90 1.82 -9.99
C GLY A 155 -17.25 1.59 -10.65
N SER A 156 -17.73 0.36 -10.59
CA SER A 156 -19.09 0.02 -11.04
C SER A 156 -19.97 -0.46 -9.88
N THR A 157 -21.28 -0.32 -10.06
CA THR A 157 -22.29 -0.88 -9.17
C THR A 157 -23.46 -1.40 -9.98
N PRO A 158 -24.08 -2.53 -9.59
CA PRO A 158 -25.30 -2.97 -10.25
C PRO A 158 -26.43 -1.98 -9.98
N ILE A 159 -27.17 -1.64 -11.02
CA ILE A 159 -28.40 -0.87 -10.99
C ILE A 159 -29.53 -1.81 -11.45
N ASN A 160 -30.59 -1.91 -10.66
CA ASN A 160 -31.74 -2.77 -10.91
C ASN A 160 -32.97 -2.25 -10.13
N GLU A 161 -34.11 -2.95 -10.27
CA GLU A 161 -35.36 -2.60 -9.60
C GLU A 161 -35.24 -2.55 -8.07
N TYR A 162 -34.44 -3.41 -7.45
CA TYR A 162 -34.30 -3.49 -6.00
C TYR A 162 -33.54 -2.30 -5.43
N VAL A 163 -32.45 -1.88 -6.07
CA VAL A 163 -31.61 -0.77 -5.59
C VAL A 163 -32.10 0.61 -6.06
N THR A 164 -33.21 0.66 -6.79
CA THR A 164 -33.86 1.90 -7.26
C THR A 164 -35.33 2.04 -6.86
N GLY A 165 -35.83 1.14 -6.00
CA GLY A 165 -37.23 1.16 -5.56
C GLY A 165 -38.24 0.97 -6.70
N GLY A 166 -37.88 0.20 -7.73
CA GLY A 166 -38.72 -0.07 -8.90
C GLY A 166 -38.73 1.02 -9.98
N ASN A 167 -37.94 2.09 -9.84
CA ASN A 167 -37.92 3.19 -10.80
C ASN A 167 -37.20 2.87 -12.12
N THR A 168 -36.39 1.81 -12.16
CA THR A 168 -35.86 1.25 -13.41
C THR A 168 -36.03 -0.26 -13.42
N LEU A 169 -36.57 -0.77 -14.52
CA LEU A 169 -36.67 -2.21 -14.79
C LEU A 169 -35.45 -2.73 -15.57
N ILE A 170 -34.63 -1.82 -16.11
CA ILE A 170 -33.42 -2.16 -16.84
C ILE A 170 -32.30 -2.44 -15.84
N GLN A 171 -31.64 -3.60 -16.01
CA GLN A 171 -30.48 -4.00 -15.23
C GLN A 171 -29.20 -3.68 -15.99
N TYR A 172 -28.26 -2.98 -15.33
CA TYR A 172 -26.97 -2.63 -15.90
C TYR A 172 -25.95 -2.29 -14.81
N ASP A 173 -24.68 -2.15 -15.17
CA ASP A 173 -23.64 -1.65 -14.28
C ASP A 173 -23.47 -0.14 -14.45
N GLY A 174 -23.78 0.62 -13.40
CA GLY A 174 -23.62 2.07 -13.34
C GLY A 174 -22.19 2.47 -12.93
N LEU A 175 -21.68 3.54 -13.54
CA LEU A 175 -20.41 4.14 -13.15
C LEU A 175 -20.58 4.94 -11.84
N VAL A 176 -19.75 4.63 -10.84
CA VAL A 176 -19.68 5.37 -9.58
C VAL A 176 -18.35 6.07 -9.42
N LEU A 177 -18.38 7.31 -8.93
CA LEU A 177 -17.23 7.96 -8.34
C LEU A 177 -17.23 7.66 -6.84
N ASN A 178 -16.08 7.34 -6.27
CA ASN A 178 -15.95 7.05 -4.86
C ASN A 178 -14.87 7.91 -4.21
N ALA A 179 -15.11 8.29 -2.96
CA ALA A 179 -14.21 9.09 -2.16
C ALA A 179 -14.27 8.63 -0.70
N GLY A 180 -13.15 8.69 0.00
CA GLY A 180 -13.10 8.24 1.38
C GLY A 180 -11.74 8.32 2.04
N MET A 181 -11.60 7.54 3.10
CA MET A 181 -10.39 7.40 3.89
C MET A 181 -9.93 5.95 3.89
N ALA A 182 -8.62 5.74 3.91
CA ALA A 182 -8.01 4.43 3.92
C ALA A 182 -6.91 4.34 4.99
N ALA A 183 -6.80 3.17 5.60
CA ALA A 183 -5.67 2.75 6.42
C ALA A 183 -5.02 1.53 5.78
N ILE A 184 -3.71 1.58 5.58
CA ILE A 184 -2.94 0.59 4.83
C ILE A 184 -1.87 0.00 5.75
N TYR A 185 -1.71 -1.30 5.69
CA TYR A 185 -0.62 -2.03 6.33
C TYR A 185 0.25 -2.70 5.26
N ASP A 186 1.54 -2.41 5.31
CA ASP A 186 2.52 -3.00 4.40
C ASP A 186 2.95 -4.38 4.91
N ALA A 187 2.60 -5.41 4.12
CA ALA A 187 2.96 -6.80 4.35
C ALA A 187 4.03 -7.30 3.36
N ARG A 188 5.09 -6.50 3.15
CA ARG A 188 6.29 -6.76 2.33
C ARG A 188 6.06 -6.73 0.82
N ILE A 189 5.20 -7.62 0.30
CA ILE A 189 5.04 -7.84 -1.16
C ILE A 189 3.70 -7.28 -1.65
N PHE A 190 2.74 -7.08 -0.74
CA PHE A 190 1.42 -6.53 -1.05
C PHE A 190 0.95 -5.64 0.10
N ASN A 191 0.25 -4.56 -0.26
CA ASN A 191 -0.38 -3.65 0.68
C ASN A 191 -1.83 -4.11 0.89
N VAL A 192 -2.21 -4.40 2.14
CA VAL A 192 -3.60 -4.66 2.52
C VAL A 192 -4.07 -3.53 3.40
N GLY A 193 -5.30 -3.08 3.19
CA GLY A 193 -5.87 -2.05 4.04
C GLY A 193 -7.36 -2.16 4.21
N LEU A 194 -7.88 -1.24 5.01
CA LEU A 194 -9.29 -1.00 5.19
C LEU A 194 -9.63 0.38 4.63
N ALA A 195 -10.76 0.47 3.95
CA ALA A 195 -11.31 1.70 3.42
C ALA A 195 -12.70 1.95 3.99
N ALA A 196 -13.03 3.22 4.19
CA ALA A 196 -14.39 3.68 4.40
C ALA A 196 -14.64 4.85 3.45
N GLY A 197 -15.78 4.86 2.77
CA GLY A 197 -16.05 5.86 1.76
C GLY A 197 -17.51 6.00 1.41
N PHE A 198 -17.75 6.83 0.41
CA PHE A 198 -19.06 7.12 -0.15
C PHE A 198 -19.01 6.91 -1.65
N ASP A 199 -20.10 6.41 -2.22
CA ASP A 199 -20.28 6.29 -3.67
C ASP A 199 -21.21 7.38 -4.18
N HIS A 200 -20.91 7.89 -5.37
CA HIS A 200 -21.72 8.83 -6.13
C HIS A 200 -21.98 8.24 -7.52
N LEU A 201 -23.22 7.82 -7.77
CA LEU A 201 -23.64 7.36 -9.09
C LEU A 201 -23.70 8.54 -10.06
N VAL A 202 -23.06 8.38 -11.21
CA VAL A 202 -22.89 9.47 -12.20
C VAL A 202 -24.11 9.61 -13.11
N ASP A 203 -24.88 8.54 -13.29
CA ASP A 203 -26.02 8.50 -14.20
C ASP A 203 -27.30 9.16 -13.66
N GLY A 204 -28.38 9.11 -14.44
CA GLY A 204 -29.68 9.70 -14.09
C GLY A 204 -30.42 8.96 -12.96
N ASN A 205 -30.14 7.67 -12.73
CA ASN A 205 -30.78 6.87 -11.68
C ASN A 205 -30.25 7.21 -10.28
N ARG A 206 -29.23 8.08 -10.17
CA ARG A 206 -28.65 8.54 -8.89
C ARG A 206 -29.66 9.08 -7.89
N VAL A 207 -30.79 9.63 -8.36
CA VAL A 207 -31.85 10.19 -7.50
C VAL A 207 -32.63 9.09 -6.78
N ASN A 208 -32.76 7.93 -7.43
CA ASN A 208 -33.51 6.78 -6.92
C ASN A 208 -32.61 5.71 -6.32
N TRP A 209 -31.28 5.83 -6.49
CA TRP A 209 -30.34 4.82 -6.03
C TRP A 209 -30.17 4.87 -4.50
N ILE A 210 -30.57 3.79 -3.83
CA ILE A 210 -30.63 3.71 -2.35
C ILE A 210 -29.27 3.89 -1.65
N TYR A 211 -28.17 3.69 -2.38
CA TYR A 211 -26.80 3.82 -1.88
C TYR A 211 -26.12 5.14 -2.24
N GLN A 212 -26.83 6.07 -2.86
CA GLN A 212 -26.29 7.39 -3.20
C GLN A 212 -25.78 8.11 -1.95
N GLN A 213 -24.48 8.47 -1.96
CA GLN A 213 -23.80 9.14 -0.84
C GLN A 213 -23.95 8.41 0.51
N ARG A 214 -24.17 7.10 0.48
CA ARG A 214 -24.20 6.28 1.70
C ARG A 214 -22.82 5.72 2.00
N PRO A 215 -22.45 5.62 3.30
CA PRO A 215 -21.17 5.08 3.67
C PRO A 215 -21.09 3.59 3.35
N TRP A 216 -19.90 3.15 2.98
CA TRP A 216 -19.54 1.75 2.81
C TRP A 216 -18.18 1.49 3.45
N PHE A 217 -17.90 0.23 3.78
CA PHE A 217 -16.59 -0.23 4.25
C PHE A 217 -16.00 -1.20 3.24
N GLY A 218 -14.68 -1.26 3.13
CA GLY A 218 -14.06 -2.17 2.19
C GLY A 218 -12.67 -2.59 2.58
N VAL A 219 -12.20 -3.64 1.91
CA VAL A 219 -10.82 -4.11 1.98
C VAL A 219 -10.13 -3.67 0.71
N LEU A 220 -8.99 -3.00 0.84
CA LEU A 220 -8.20 -2.54 -0.30
C LEU A 220 -6.95 -3.41 -0.48
N PHE A 221 -6.54 -3.54 -1.73
CA PHE A 221 -5.31 -4.19 -2.16
C PHE A 221 -4.55 -3.23 -3.06
N GLY A 222 -3.35 -2.86 -2.65
CA GLY A 222 -2.48 -1.93 -3.37
C GLY A 222 -1.24 -2.64 -3.92
N LEU A 223 -0.81 -2.19 -5.10
CA LEU A 223 0.57 -2.35 -5.54
C LEU A 223 1.30 -1.08 -5.10
N ASN A 224 2.37 -1.22 -4.34
CA ASN A 224 3.23 -0.09 -4.00
C ASN A 224 3.88 0.42 -5.29
N LEU A 225 3.67 1.70 -5.62
CA LEU A 225 4.26 2.33 -6.82
C LEU A 225 5.58 3.08 -6.52
N ASN A 226 5.99 3.09 -5.25
CA ASN A 226 7.18 3.78 -4.75
C ASN A 226 8.42 2.87 -4.74
#